data_AF-A0A843WSE4-F1
#
_entry.id   AF-A0A843WSE4-F1
#
_cell.length_a   1.000
_cell.length_b   1.000
_cell.length_c   1.000
_cell.angle_alpha   90.00
_cell.angle_beta   90.00
_cell.angle_gamma   90.00
#
_symmetry.space_group_name_H-M   'P 1'
#
loop_
_entity.id
_entity.type
_entity.pdbx_description
1 polymer ?
#
loop_
_entity_poly.entity_id
_entity_poly.type
_entity_poly.pdbx_seq_one_letter_code
_entity_poly.pdbx_strand_id
1 'polypeptide(L)'
;CYFPDDNVEFQFNRQDFEHNGLTSLITVGVRDIQGEGFPDEFCGAADSVFLDLPQPWLAITSVGRMLKPDGVLCSFSPCIEQVQRLCETLRSNFTDIRTFEVLLRTYEVREVRLEGAGDEHVTVGNPPCKRKQRTSSEENNGNRGTVASSVMAKPCGETRGHTGYLTFARLKCL
;
A
#
# COMPACT_ATOMS: atom_id res chain seq x y z
N CYS A 1 18.37 -8.11 -3.26
CA CYS A 1 17.85 -7.07 -4.18
C CYS A 1 18.75 -6.99 -5.40
N TYR A 2 18.19 -7.07 -6.61
CA TYR A 2 18.99 -7.03 -7.84
C TYR A 2 18.73 -5.74 -8.60
N PHE A 3 19.81 -5.15 -9.10
CA PHE A 3 19.79 -3.98 -9.98
C PHE A 3 20.39 -4.36 -11.33
N PRO A 4 19.93 -3.80 -12.45
CA PRO A 4 20.38 -4.22 -13.78
C PRO A 4 21.87 -3.93 -14.02
N ASP A 5 22.38 -2.83 -13.48
CA ASP A 5 23.74 -2.33 -13.71
C ASP A 5 24.37 -1.76 -12.43
N ASP A 6 25.71 -1.69 -12.41
CA ASP A 6 26.48 -1.06 -11.34
C ASP A 6 26.48 0.48 -11.48
N ASN A 7 25.29 1.07 -11.34
CA ASN A 7 25.06 2.50 -11.49
C ASN A 7 25.09 3.24 -10.14
N VAL A 8 24.93 4.57 -10.20
CA VAL A 8 24.89 5.42 -9.00
C VAL A 8 23.77 4.99 -8.03
N GLU A 9 22.65 4.51 -8.56
CA GLU A 9 21.53 4.02 -7.75
C GLU A 9 21.90 2.73 -6.99
N PHE A 10 22.55 1.76 -7.63
CA PHE A 10 23.04 0.55 -6.99
C PHE A 10 24.01 0.90 -5.86
N GLN A 11 24.99 1.76 -6.14
CA GLN A 11 26.00 2.18 -5.15
C GLN A 11 25.36 2.92 -3.97
N PHE A 12 24.40 3.82 -4.25
CA PHE A 12 23.65 4.54 -3.23
C PHE A 12 22.85 3.57 -2.35
N ASN A 13 22.06 2.67 -2.94
CA ASN A 13 21.26 1.71 -2.19
C ASN A 13 22.13 0.79 -1.32
N ARG A 14 23.27 0.32 -1.86
CA ARG A 14 24.21 -0.47 -1.09
C ARG A 14 24.72 0.28 0.13
N GLN A 15 25.16 1.53 -0.04
CA GLN A 15 25.63 2.38 1.05
C GLN A 15 24.51 2.67 2.06
N ASP A 16 23.28 2.87 1.58
CA ASP A 16 22.12 3.09 2.45
C ASP A 16 21.83 1.85 3.32
N PHE A 17 21.86 0.64 2.75
CA PHE A 17 21.71 -0.58 3.55
C PHE A 17 22.84 -0.77 4.57
N GLU A 18 24.07 -0.43 4.21
CA GLU A 18 25.22 -0.46 5.13
C GLU A 18 25.05 0.57 6.26
N HIS A 19 24.67 1.80 5.93
CA HIS A 19 24.44 2.88 6.91
C HIS A 19 23.32 2.53 7.91
N ASN A 20 22.27 1.88 7.42
CA ASN A 20 21.14 1.44 8.26
C ASN A 20 21.39 0.10 8.99
N GLY A 21 22.57 -0.51 8.85
CA GLY A 21 22.93 -1.75 9.52
C GLY A 21 22.19 -3.00 9.01
N LEU A 22 21.66 -2.96 7.79
CA LEU A 22 20.84 -4.02 7.17
C LEU A 22 21.65 -5.04 6.37
N THR A 23 22.98 -4.90 6.30
CA THR A 23 23.87 -5.75 5.50
C THR A 23 23.80 -7.23 5.87
N SER A 24 23.43 -7.57 7.11
CA SER A 24 23.27 -8.98 7.53
C SER A 24 21.99 -9.64 7.00
N LEU A 25 21.03 -8.84 6.55
CA LEU A 25 19.71 -9.28 6.08
C LEU A 25 19.56 -9.14 4.57
N ILE A 26 20.28 -8.20 3.95
CA ILE A 26 20.12 -7.83 2.55
C ILE A 26 21.40 -8.12 1.78
N THR A 27 21.31 -9.05 0.84
CA THR A 27 22.30 -9.22 -0.22
C THR A 27 21.87 -8.44 -1.45
N VAL A 28 22.77 -7.59 -1.97
CA VAL A 28 22.56 -6.81 -3.20
C VAL A 28 23.43 -7.37 -4.31
N GLY A 29 22.89 -7.48 -5.52
CA GLY A 29 23.63 -7.95 -6.70
C GLY A 29 23.31 -7.12 -7.94
N VAL A 30 24.27 -7.09 -8.87
CA VAL A 30 24.07 -6.52 -10.21
C VAL A 30 23.78 -7.66 -11.18
N ARG A 31 22.59 -7.63 -11.80
CA ARG A 31 22.13 -8.62 -12.77
C ARG A 31 20.88 -8.14 -13.50
N ASP A 32 20.83 -8.35 -14.81
CA ASP A 32 19.59 -8.19 -15.58
C ASP A 32 18.65 -9.38 -15.32
N ILE A 33 17.72 -9.20 -14.40
CA ILE A 33 16.72 -10.22 -14.07
C ILE A 33 15.76 -10.51 -15.23
N GLN A 34 15.53 -9.55 -16.13
CA GLN A 34 14.60 -9.74 -17.24
C GLN A 34 15.21 -10.58 -18.37
N GLY A 35 16.50 -10.40 -18.65
CA GLY A 35 17.23 -11.15 -19.67
C GLY A 35 17.88 -12.44 -19.15
N GLU A 36 18.53 -12.38 -17.98
CA GLU A 36 19.33 -13.48 -17.43
C GLU A 36 18.60 -14.29 -16.35
N GLY A 37 17.43 -13.83 -15.92
CA GLY A 37 16.74 -14.39 -14.77
C GLY A 37 17.48 -14.15 -13.46
N PHE A 38 16.97 -14.76 -12.40
CA PHE A 38 17.62 -14.79 -11.09
C PHE A 38 18.67 -15.90 -11.01
N PRO A 39 19.66 -15.79 -10.09
CA PRO A 39 20.71 -16.79 -9.95
C PRO A 39 20.16 -18.17 -9.55
N ASP A 40 20.68 -19.22 -10.20
CA ASP A 40 20.22 -20.60 -10.00
C ASP A 40 20.51 -21.13 -8.58
N GLU A 41 21.42 -20.51 -7.83
CA GLU A 41 21.71 -20.84 -6.43
C GLU A 41 20.49 -20.67 -5.50
N PHE A 42 19.48 -19.90 -5.93
CA PHE A 42 18.23 -19.69 -5.20
C PHE A 42 17.07 -20.55 -5.71
N CYS A 43 17.31 -21.52 -6.60
CA CYS A 43 16.25 -22.42 -7.09
C CYS A 43 15.54 -23.13 -5.92
N GLY A 44 14.21 -23.03 -5.87
CA GLY A 44 13.38 -23.59 -4.81
C GLY A 44 13.66 -23.06 -3.40
N ALA A 45 14.36 -21.94 -3.24
CA ALA A 45 14.77 -21.41 -1.95
C ALA A 45 13.94 -20.20 -1.49
N ALA A 46 13.26 -19.50 -2.40
CA ALA A 46 12.54 -18.27 -2.07
C ALA A 46 11.10 -18.55 -1.59
N ASP A 47 10.72 -18.01 -0.44
CA ASP A 47 9.32 -18.03 0.03
C ASP A 47 8.45 -17.05 -0.77
N SER A 48 9.04 -15.93 -1.19
CA SER A 48 8.36 -14.89 -1.96
C SER A 48 9.30 -14.14 -2.88
N VAL A 49 8.76 -13.60 -3.98
CA VAL A 49 9.45 -12.69 -4.90
C VAL A 49 8.61 -11.43 -5.10
N PHE A 50 9.28 -10.27 -5.05
CA PHE A 50 8.71 -8.98 -5.40
C PHE A 50 9.38 -8.46 -6.68
N LEU A 51 8.57 -8.05 -7.67
CA LEU A 51 9.03 -7.48 -8.93
C LEU A 51 8.57 -6.04 -9.09
N ASP A 52 9.53 -5.13 -9.14
CA ASP A 52 9.35 -3.74 -9.59
C ASP A 52 10.25 -3.53 -10.81
N LEU A 53 9.74 -3.95 -11.97
CA LEU A 53 10.48 -4.02 -13.23
C LEU A 53 9.60 -3.44 -14.36
N PRO A 54 10.18 -2.87 -15.43
CA PRO A 54 9.41 -2.35 -16.55
C PRO A 54 8.69 -3.46 -17.34
N GLN A 55 9.26 -4.66 -17.41
CA GLN A 55 8.76 -5.81 -18.15
C GLN A 55 8.72 -7.08 -17.27
N PRO A 56 7.89 -7.11 -16.21
CA PRO A 56 7.94 -8.18 -15.21
C PRO A 56 7.59 -9.56 -15.77
N TRP A 57 6.82 -9.63 -16.87
CA TRP A 57 6.48 -10.88 -17.56
C TRP A 57 7.71 -11.65 -18.08
N LEU A 58 8.83 -10.98 -18.36
CA LEU A 58 10.06 -11.65 -18.81
C LEU A 58 10.73 -12.47 -17.70
N ALA A 59 10.55 -12.07 -16.44
CA ALA A 59 11.18 -12.72 -15.29
C ALA A 59 10.39 -13.95 -14.78
N ILE A 60 9.13 -14.15 -15.20
CA ILE A 60 8.20 -15.11 -14.57
C ILE A 60 8.69 -16.56 -14.63
N THR A 61 9.32 -16.97 -15.73
CA THR A 61 9.91 -18.31 -15.84
C THR A 61 11.00 -18.49 -14.80
N SER A 62 11.85 -17.48 -14.59
CA SER A 62 12.89 -17.53 -13.58
C SER A 62 12.33 -17.51 -12.16
N VAL A 63 11.29 -16.69 -11.91
CA VAL A 63 10.59 -16.66 -10.61
C VAL A 63 10.01 -18.02 -10.25
N GLY A 64 9.39 -18.70 -11.22
CA GLY A 64 8.84 -20.05 -10.99
C GLY A 64 9.89 -21.08 -10.57
N ARG A 65 11.14 -20.94 -11.02
CA ARG A 65 12.26 -21.80 -10.60
C ARG A 65 12.76 -21.48 -9.19
N MET A 66 12.74 -20.21 -8.78
CA MET A 66 13.23 -19.78 -7.47
C MET A 66 12.27 -20.07 -6.33
N LEU A 67 10.97 -19.90 -6.58
CA LEU A 67 9.97 -20.01 -5.54
C LEU A 67 9.88 -21.45 -5.03
N LYS A 68 9.78 -21.60 -3.71
CA LYS A 68 9.32 -22.84 -3.08
C LYS A 68 7.92 -23.21 -3.60
N PRO A 69 7.50 -24.48 -3.50
CA PRO A 69 6.10 -24.86 -3.73
C PRO A 69 5.16 -23.96 -2.92
N ASP A 70 4.10 -23.47 -3.56
CA ASP A 70 3.15 -22.50 -2.98
C ASP A 70 3.74 -21.13 -2.60
N GLY A 71 4.95 -20.82 -3.08
CA GLY A 71 5.60 -19.52 -2.89
C GLY A 71 4.84 -18.37 -3.55
N VAL A 72 5.01 -17.15 -3.02
CA VAL A 72 4.22 -15.98 -3.41
C VAL A 72 5.00 -15.07 -4.35
N LEU A 73 4.41 -14.72 -5.49
CA LEU A 73 4.85 -13.60 -6.31
C LEU A 73 3.99 -12.38 -6.02
N CYS A 74 4.63 -11.22 -5.91
CA CYS A 74 4.00 -9.90 -6.03
C CYS A 74 4.72 -9.10 -7.11
N SER A 75 3.99 -8.48 -8.02
CA SER A 75 4.54 -7.57 -9.02
C SER A 75 3.82 -6.24 -8.97
N PHE A 76 4.61 -5.17 -8.92
CA PHE A 76 4.15 -3.81 -9.06
C PHE A 76 4.18 -3.40 -10.54
N SER A 77 3.15 -2.68 -11.00
CA SER A 77 3.12 -2.11 -12.36
C SER A 77 2.28 -0.84 -12.38
N PRO A 78 2.79 0.29 -12.90
CA PRO A 78 2.03 1.55 -12.98
C PRO A 78 0.94 1.53 -14.06
N CYS A 79 1.11 0.73 -15.12
CA CYS A 79 0.18 0.70 -16.25
C CYS A 79 -0.63 -0.60 -16.29
N ILE A 80 -1.92 -0.50 -16.65
CA ILE A 80 -2.81 -1.66 -16.71
C ILE A 80 -2.41 -2.65 -17.81
N GLU A 81 -1.81 -2.17 -18.89
CA GLU A 81 -1.31 -2.99 -20.00
C GLU A 81 -0.14 -3.89 -19.55
N GLN A 82 0.68 -3.40 -18.63
CA GLN A 82 1.75 -4.20 -18.02
C GLN A 82 1.16 -5.34 -17.17
N VAL A 83 0.12 -5.03 -16.38
CA VAL A 83 -0.62 -6.02 -15.58
C VAL A 83 -1.26 -7.08 -16.49
N GLN A 84 -1.91 -6.68 -17.58
CA GLN A 84 -2.55 -7.61 -18.52
C GLN A 84 -1.54 -8.62 -19.07
N ARG A 85 -0.37 -8.14 -19.53
CA ARG A 85 0.69 -8.99 -20.07
C ARG A 85 1.31 -9.91 -19.02
N LEU A 86 1.48 -9.42 -17.79
CA LEU A 86 1.91 -10.23 -16.66
C LEU A 86 0.92 -11.36 -16.37
N CYS A 87 -0.37 -11.05 -16.21
CA CYS A 87 -1.41 -12.02 -15.92
C CYS A 87 -1.52 -13.11 -17.00
N GLU A 88 -1.35 -12.76 -18.27
CA GLU A 88 -1.30 -13.75 -19.37
C GLU A 88 -0.16 -14.77 -19.15
N THR A 89 1.01 -14.28 -18.78
CA THR A 89 2.19 -15.12 -18.54
C THR A 89 2.01 -16.02 -17.31
N LEU A 90 1.40 -15.48 -16.24
CA LEU A 90 1.18 -16.19 -14.98
C LEU A 90 0.23 -17.40 -15.10
N ARG A 91 -0.72 -17.39 -16.04
CA ARG A 91 -1.71 -18.46 -16.22
C ARG A 91 -1.09 -19.85 -16.42
N SER A 92 0.11 -19.90 -17.01
CA SER A 92 0.85 -21.13 -17.26
C SER A 92 1.15 -21.90 -15.96
N ASN A 93 1.79 -21.25 -14.99
CA ASN A 93 2.43 -21.92 -13.85
C ASN A 93 2.03 -21.37 -12.47
N PHE A 94 1.18 -20.34 -12.42
CA PHE A 94 0.71 -19.73 -11.18
C PHE A 94 -0.80 -19.88 -11.01
N THR A 95 -1.24 -19.75 -9.77
CA THR A 95 -2.65 -19.79 -9.31
C THR A 95 -2.93 -18.60 -8.41
N ASP A 96 -4.20 -18.42 -8.06
CA ASP A 96 -4.65 -17.33 -7.17
C ASP A 96 -4.20 -15.93 -7.62
N ILE A 97 -4.28 -15.68 -8.94
CA ILE A 97 -3.86 -14.41 -9.54
C ILE A 97 -4.87 -13.33 -9.14
N ARG A 98 -4.42 -12.32 -8.39
CA ARG A 98 -5.24 -11.20 -7.93
C ARG A 98 -4.50 -9.88 -8.09
N THR A 99 -5.17 -8.91 -8.69
CA THR A 99 -4.63 -7.54 -8.82
C THR A 99 -5.37 -6.60 -7.88
N PHE A 100 -4.61 -5.77 -7.17
CA PHE A 100 -5.11 -4.76 -6.26
C PHE A 100 -4.58 -3.38 -6.64
N GLU A 101 -5.35 -2.36 -6.30
CA GLU A 101 -4.91 -0.96 -6.23
C GLU A 101 -5.17 -0.48 -4.80
N VAL A 102 -4.21 0.19 -4.18
CA VAL A 102 -4.34 0.72 -2.82
C VAL A 102 -4.32 2.24 -2.86
N LEU A 103 -5.46 2.86 -2.55
CA LEU A 103 -5.63 4.31 -2.53
C LEU A 103 -5.55 4.85 -1.10
N LEU A 104 -4.49 5.60 -0.79
CA LEU A 104 -4.32 6.24 0.50
C LEU A 104 -5.06 7.58 0.55
N ARG A 105 -5.97 7.73 1.52
CA ARG A 105 -6.67 9.00 1.78
C ARG A 105 -6.41 9.48 3.20
N THR A 106 -5.79 10.63 3.34
CA THR A 106 -5.54 11.28 4.63
C THR A 106 -6.74 12.13 5.06
N TYR A 107 -6.98 12.18 6.37
CA TYR A 107 -8.05 12.96 6.98
C TYR A 107 -7.45 13.94 7.98
N GLU A 108 -7.92 15.19 7.92
CA GLU A 108 -7.66 16.19 8.95
C GLU A 108 -8.79 16.14 9.98
N VAL A 109 -8.40 16.09 11.25
CA VAL A 109 -9.34 16.17 12.36
C VAL A 109 -9.34 17.59 12.88
N ARG A 110 -10.52 18.22 12.90
CA ARG A 110 -10.72 19.59 13.40
C ARG A 110 -11.89 19.64 14.36
N GLU A 111 -11.77 20.44 15.40
CA GLU A 111 -12.91 20.80 16.24
C GLU A 111 -13.67 21.94 15.57
N VAL A 112 -14.92 21.69 15.19
CA VAL A 112 -15.79 22.65 14.53
C VAL A 112 -16.82 23.13 15.55
N ARG A 113 -16.91 24.45 15.69
CA ARG A 113 -17.98 25.09 16.47
C ARG A 113 -19.22 25.17 15.59
N LEU A 114 -20.29 24.51 16.01
CA LEU A 114 -21.61 24.71 15.40
C LEU A 114 -22.17 26.00 15.98
N GLU A 115 -22.03 27.10 15.24
CA GLU A 115 -22.84 28.28 15.48
C GLU A 115 -24.27 27.94 15.04
N GLY A 116 -25.22 28.14 15.95
CA GLY A 116 -26.62 27.82 15.69
C GLY A 116 -27.10 28.56 14.45
N ALA A 117 -27.60 27.82 13.47
CA ALA A 117 -28.29 28.40 12.33
C ALA A 117 -29.38 29.33 12.87
N GLY A 118 -29.32 30.60 12.49
CA GLY A 118 -30.47 31.50 12.61
C GLY A 118 -31.67 30.83 11.97
N ASP A 119 -32.79 30.95 12.66
CA ASP A 119 -34.09 30.35 12.39
C ASP A 119 -34.53 30.55 10.92
N GLU A 120 -34.37 29.51 10.09
CA GLU A 120 -35.27 29.26 8.96
C GLU A 120 -35.71 27.80 8.97
N HIS A 121 -37.02 27.65 9.15
CA HIS A 121 -37.75 26.46 9.53
C HIS A 121 -37.75 25.39 8.43
N VAL A 122 -36.98 24.30 8.60
CA VAL A 122 -37.23 23.01 7.91
C VAL A 122 -37.07 21.85 8.89
N THR A 123 -38.20 21.25 9.24
CA THR A 123 -38.32 20.08 10.12
C THR A 123 -37.92 18.79 9.39
N VAL A 124 -36.81 18.16 9.79
CA VAL A 124 -36.55 16.73 9.52
C VAL A 124 -35.85 16.11 10.74
N GLY A 125 -36.38 14.98 11.22
CA GLY A 125 -36.15 14.43 12.56
C GLY A 125 -34.73 13.95 12.89
N ASN A 126 -34.40 14.02 14.17
CA ASN A 126 -33.13 13.60 14.75
C ASN A 126 -33.06 12.07 14.98
N PRO A 127 -31.95 11.38 14.65
CA PRO A 127 -31.69 10.03 15.12
C PRO A 127 -31.04 10.04 16.53
N PRO A 128 -31.11 8.92 17.30
CA PRO A 128 -30.76 8.92 18.71
C PRO A 128 -29.25 8.73 18.94
N CYS A 129 -28.58 9.74 19.51
CA CYS A 129 -27.20 9.63 19.98
C CYS A 129 -27.13 9.20 21.46
N LYS A 130 -26.35 8.15 21.72
CA LYS A 130 -26.16 7.53 23.03
C LYS A 130 -25.54 8.49 24.04
N ARG A 131 -26.18 8.56 25.21
CA ARG A 131 -25.88 9.35 26.41
C ARG A 131 -24.48 9.06 26.96
N LYS A 132 -23.56 10.03 26.91
CA LYS A 132 -22.31 10.03 27.69
C LYS A 132 -22.54 10.78 29.01
N GLN A 133 -22.20 10.13 30.12
CA GLN A 133 -22.49 10.49 31.50
C GLN A 133 -21.77 11.80 31.90
N ARG A 134 -22.54 12.81 32.33
CA ARG A 134 -22.05 14.05 32.96
C ARG A 134 -21.75 13.77 34.44
N THR A 135 -20.55 14.08 34.91
CA THR A 135 -20.25 14.29 36.33
C THR A 135 -20.53 15.76 36.67
N SER A 136 -21.23 15.96 37.78
CA SER A 136 -21.78 17.22 38.27
C SER A 136 -20.80 17.99 39.16
N SER A 137 -20.71 19.31 38.97
CA SER A 137 -20.72 20.27 40.09
C SER A 137 -20.86 21.71 39.60
N GLU A 138 -21.94 22.33 40.08
CA GLU A 138 -22.15 23.75 40.41
C GLU A 138 -22.58 24.77 39.34
N GLU A 139 -23.70 25.41 39.68
CA GLU A 139 -24.41 26.49 38.99
C GLU A 139 -23.67 27.82 39.16
N ASN A 140 -23.53 28.60 38.09
CA ASN A 140 -23.75 30.04 38.19
C ASN A 140 -24.22 30.64 36.86
N ASN A 141 -25.11 31.62 37.01
CA ASN A 141 -25.92 32.26 35.99
C ASN A 141 -25.09 33.18 35.07
N GLY A 142 -25.16 32.93 33.76
CA GLY A 142 -24.59 33.78 32.72
C GLY A 142 -24.96 33.23 31.35
N ASN A 143 -25.78 33.98 30.62
CA ASN A 143 -26.23 33.70 29.26
C ASN A 143 -25.02 33.63 28.29
N ARG A 144 -24.31 32.50 28.28
CA ARG A 144 -23.32 32.13 27.28
C ARG A 144 -23.92 30.95 26.52
N GLY A 145 -24.47 31.24 25.34
CA GLY A 145 -24.94 30.19 24.44
C GLY A 145 -23.90 29.09 24.37
N THR A 146 -24.28 27.87 24.77
CA THR A 146 -23.35 26.74 24.76
C THR A 146 -23.09 26.39 23.31
N VAL A 147 -22.04 26.99 22.73
CA VAL A 147 -21.59 26.67 21.37
C VAL A 147 -21.18 25.21 21.41
N ALA A 148 -22.01 24.35 20.82
CA ALA A 148 -21.70 22.94 20.71
C ALA A 148 -20.48 22.81 19.80
N SER A 149 -19.36 22.36 20.35
CA SER A 149 -18.23 21.94 19.54
C SER A 149 -18.39 20.47 19.18
N SER A 150 -18.15 20.16 17.91
CA SER A 150 -18.14 18.79 17.39
C SER A 150 -16.80 18.53 16.74
N VAL A 151 -16.21 17.37 17.02
CA VAL A 151 -15.04 16.90 16.29
C VAL A 151 -15.49 16.42 14.91
N MET A 152 -14.85 16.93 13.86
CA MET A 152 -15.09 16.55 12.46
C MET A 152 -13.80 16.04 11.84
N ALA A 153 -13.87 14.90 11.15
CA ALA A 153 -12.81 14.42 10.28
C ALA A 153 -13.17 14.74 8.83
N LYS A 154 -12.36 15.54 8.15
CA LYS A 154 -12.53 15.90 6.74
C LYS A 154 -11.36 15.34 5.94
N PRO A 155 -11.59 14.71 4.76
CA PRO A 155 -10.48 14.33 3.91
C PRO A 155 -9.62 15.54 3.52
N CYS A 156 -8.31 15.37 3.50
CA CYS A 156 -7.39 16.37 2.94
C CYS A 156 -7.81 16.69 1.50
N GLY A 157 -7.70 17.97 1.11
CA GLY A 157 -8.07 18.43 -0.24
C GLY A 157 -7.15 17.92 -1.34
N GLU A 158 -5.92 17.57 -0.99
CA GLU A 158 -4.96 16.91 -1.87
C GLU A 158 -5.02 15.40 -1.67
N THR A 159 -5.43 14.68 -2.71
CA THR A 159 -5.35 13.22 -2.75
C THR A 159 -4.14 12.82 -3.57
N ARG A 160 -3.29 11.92 -3.05
CA ARG A 160 -2.25 11.29 -3.86
C ARG A 160 -2.91 10.52 -5.00
N GLY A 161 -2.39 10.69 -6.21
CA GLY A 161 -2.87 9.99 -7.40
C GLY A 161 -2.57 8.49 -7.36
N HIS A 162 -2.96 7.81 -8.44
CA HIS A 162 -2.61 6.41 -8.67
C HIS A 162 -1.09 6.21 -8.55
N THR A 163 -0.68 5.24 -7.71
CA THR A 163 0.74 4.84 -7.63
C THR A 163 1.03 3.71 -8.60
N GLY A 164 0.22 2.65 -8.57
CA GLY A 164 0.36 1.47 -9.40
C GLY A 164 -0.56 0.35 -8.95
N TYR A 165 -0.58 -0.72 -9.74
CA TYR A 165 -1.26 -1.97 -9.44
C TYR A 165 -0.29 -2.96 -8.80
N LEU A 166 -0.78 -3.74 -7.83
CA LEU A 166 -0.08 -4.86 -7.21
C LEU A 166 -0.75 -6.16 -7.63
N THR A 167 -0.06 -6.99 -8.41
CA THR A 167 -0.55 -8.31 -8.83
C THR A 167 0.14 -9.39 -8.02
N PHE A 168 -0.65 -10.16 -7.27
CA PHE A 168 -0.22 -11.31 -6.49
C PHE A 168 -0.57 -12.60 -7.20
N ALA A 169 0.27 -13.62 -7.04
CA ALA A 169 -0.01 -14.98 -7.48
C ALA A 169 0.77 -15.99 -6.64
N ARG A 170 0.34 -17.26 -6.64
CA ARG A 170 1.01 -18.37 -5.95
C ARG A 170 1.54 -19.39 -6.95
N LEU A 171 2.77 -19.88 -6.76
CA LEU A 171 3.33 -20.93 -7.60
C LEU A 171 2.48 -22.20 -7.46
N LYS A 172 2.07 -22.82 -8.58
CA LYS A 172 1.32 -24.09 -8.56
C LYS A 172 2.09 -25.15 -7.78
N CYS A 173 1.43 -25.81 -6.85
CA CYS A 173 1.93 -27.06 -6.27
C CYS A 173 1.79 -28.16 -7.34
N LEU A 174 2.89 -28.83 -7.66
CA LEU A 174 2.87 -30.07 -8.47
C LEU A 174 2.52 -31.27 -7.59
#